data_AF-A0A379TLM6-F1
#
_entry.id   AF-A0A379TLM6-F1
#
_cell.length_a   1.000
_cell.length_b   1.000
_cell.length_c   1.000
_cell.angle_alpha   90.00
_cell.angle_beta   90.00
_cell.angle_gamma   90.00
#
_symmetry.space_group_name_H-M   'P 1'
#
loop_
_entity.id
_entity.type
_entity.pdbx_description
1 polymer ?
#
loop_
_entity_poly.entity_id
_entity_poly.type
_entity_poly.pdbx_seq_one_letter_code
_entity_poly.pdbx_strand_id
1 'polypeptide(L)'
;MNCPAGRRDPLSYDDPLRQITRLIQKYPKPVISMVEGSVWGGAFEMIMSSDLIIAASTSTFSMTPVNLGVPYNLVGIHNLTRDAGFHIVKELIFTASPITAQRAAGGRHS
;
A
#
# COMPACT_ATOMS: atom_id res chain seq x y z
N MET A 1 5.26 -24.56 -38.81
CA MET A 1 4.23 -24.21 -37.81
C MET A 1 4.96 -23.61 -36.61
N ASN A 2 5.13 -22.29 -36.60
CA ASN A 2 6.01 -21.59 -35.66
C ASN A 2 5.20 -21.17 -34.43
N CYS A 3 5.39 -21.84 -33.29
CA CYS A 3 4.85 -21.40 -32.00
C CYS A 3 5.66 -20.17 -31.52
N PRO A 4 5.02 -19.05 -31.14
CA PRO A 4 5.72 -17.95 -30.53
C PRO A 4 6.12 -18.33 -29.10
N ALA A 5 7.41 -18.61 -28.89
CA ALA A 5 8.02 -18.63 -27.58
C ALA A 5 8.06 -17.19 -27.05
N GLY A 6 7.41 -16.94 -25.90
CA GLY A 6 7.52 -15.66 -25.21
C GLY A 6 6.18 -14.96 -24.96
N ARG A 7 5.21 -15.65 -24.34
CA ARG A 7 4.19 -14.94 -23.57
C ARG A 7 4.84 -14.45 -22.28
N ARG A 8 5.55 -13.32 -22.37
CA ARG A 8 5.99 -12.54 -21.20
C ARG A 8 4.73 -12.27 -20.37
N ASP A 9 4.71 -12.79 -19.16
CA ASP A 9 3.72 -12.38 -18.17
C ASP A 9 4.05 -10.92 -17.79
N PRO A 10 3.23 -9.93 -18.15
CA PRO A 10 3.55 -8.52 -17.92
C PRO A 10 3.58 -8.13 -16.43
N LEU A 11 3.26 -9.08 -15.53
CA LEU A 11 3.21 -8.87 -14.09
C LEU A 11 4.46 -9.39 -13.34
N SER A 12 5.48 -9.87 -14.05
CA SER A 12 6.63 -10.55 -13.43
C SER A 12 7.89 -9.67 -13.44
N TYR A 13 8.35 -9.33 -12.23
CA TYR A 13 9.66 -8.75 -11.88
C TYR A 13 10.00 -7.30 -12.29
N ASP A 14 9.53 -6.81 -13.44
CA ASP A 14 9.87 -5.46 -13.95
C ASP A 14 8.93 -4.34 -13.46
N ASP A 15 7.99 -4.64 -12.56
CA ASP A 15 7.10 -3.64 -11.97
C ASP A 15 7.88 -2.68 -11.06
N PRO A 16 8.03 -1.39 -11.44
CA PRO A 16 8.80 -0.42 -10.66
C PRO A 16 8.29 -0.25 -9.22
N LEU A 17 6.98 -0.42 -8.99
CA LEU A 17 6.38 -0.35 -7.66
C LEU A 17 6.91 -1.46 -6.76
N ARG A 18 6.97 -2.69 -7.27
CA ARG A 18 7.50 -3.84 -6.54
C ARG A 18 9.00 -3.71 -6.26
N GLN A 19 9.74 -3.12 -7.19
CA GLN A 19 11.17 -2.86 -6.98
C GLN A 19 11.37 -1.87 -5.84
N ILE A 20 10.66 -0.74 -5.84
CA ILE A 20 10.74 0.27 -4.79
C ILE A 20 10.31 -0.31 -3.43
N THR A 21 9.16 -0.98 -3.38
CA THR A 21 8.66 -1.64 -2.17
C THR A 21 9.70 -2.63 -1.59
N ARG A 22 10.33 -3.45 -2.44
CA ARG A 22 11.38 -4.38 -1.99
C ARG A 22 12.64 -3.67 -1.54
N LEU A 23 13.02 -2.57 -2.18
CA LEU A 23 14.17 -1.76 -1.78
C LEU A 23 13.95 -1.15 -0.40
N ILE A 24 12.75 -0.61 -0.13
CA ILE A 24 12.36 -0.08 1.17
C ILE A 24 12.42 -1.20 2.23
N GLN A 25 11.78 -2.34 1.98
CA GLN A 25 11.73 -3.45 2.94
C GLN A 25 13.11 -4.08 3.25
N LYS A 26 14.05 -4.02 2.29
CA LYS A 26 15.41 -4.58 2.46
C LYS A 26 16.43 -3.52 2.89
N TYR A 27 16.01 -2.28 3.08
CA TYR A 27 16.94 -1.21 3.42
C TYR A 27 17.49 -1.44 4.84
N PRO A 28 18.83 -1.38 5.04
CA PRO A 28 19.44 -1.73 6.32
C PRO A 28 19.25 -0.68 7.42
N LYS A 29 18.55 0.42 7.13
CA LYS A 29 18.27 1.54 8.06
C LYS A 29 16.76 1.78 8.10
N PRO A 30 16.22 2.39 9.17
CA PRO A 30 14.81 2.72 9.23
C PRO A 30 14.40 3.68 8.11
N VAL A 31 13.31 3.34 7.41
CA VAL A 31 12.68 4.18 6.39
C VAL A 31 11.43 4.82 6.96
N ILE A 32 11.35 6.15 6.86
CA ILE A 32 10.22 6.95 7.35
C ILE A 32 9.53 7.60 6.16
N SER A 33 8.23 7.36 6.01
CA SER A 33 7.38 8.04 5.05
C SER A 33 6.69 9.23 5.71
N MET A 34 6.88 10.43 5.16
CA MET A 34 6.15 11.63 5.57
C MET A 34 5.09 11.95 4.51
N VAL A 35 3.83 12.01 4.94
CA VAL A 35 2.67 12.14 4.07
C VAL A 35 1.98 13.46 4.35
N GLU A 36 1.80 14.24 3.28
CA GLU A 36 0.97 15.44 3.26
C GLU A 36 -0.04 15.32 2.12
N GLY A 37 -1.33 15.47 2.45
CA GLY A 37 -2.41 15.36 1.48
C GLY A 37 -2.90 13.94 1.25
N SER A 38 -3.41 13.67 0.04
CA SER A 38 -4.13 12.42 -0.25
C SER A 38 -3.22 11.39 -0.91
N VAL A 39 -3.20 10.16 -0.36
CA VAL A 39 -2.43 9.03 -0.86
C VAL A 39 -3.37 7.92 -1.33
N TRP A 40 -3.15 7.45 -2.56
CA TRP A 40 -3.97 6.41 -3.19
C TRP A 40 -3.16 5.50 -4.12
N GLY A 41 -3.69 4.31 -4.39
CA GLY A 41 -3.12 3.36 -5.37
C GLY A 41 -1.72 2.88 -5.00
N GLY A 42 -0.79 2.89 -5.95
CA GLY A 42 0.59 2.42 -5.74
C GLY A 42 1.38 3.22 -4.69
N ALA A 43 1.08 4.52 -4.53
CA ALA A 43 1.70 5.32 -3.47
C ALA A 43 1.33 4.82 -2.08
N PHE A 44 0.10 4.29 -1.90
CA PHE A 44 -0.32 3.67 -0.65
C PHE A 44 0.51 2.42 -0.34
N GLU A 45 0.76 1.57 -1.33
CA GLU A 45 1.60 0.38 -1.17
C GLU A 45 3.06 0.74 -0.81
N MET A 46 3.58 1.79 -1.41
CA MET A 46 4.93 2.28 -1.15
C MET A 46 5.09 2.77 0.30
N ILE A 47 4.18 3.63 0.78
CA ILE A 47 4.27 4.15 2.16
C ILE A 47 4.08 3.03 3.19
N MET A 48 3.20 2.07 2.91
CA MET A 48 2.93 0.91 3.78
C MET A 48 4.10 -0.08 3.89
N SER A 49 5.10 0.08 3.02
CA SER A 49 6.33 -0.71 3.06
C SER A 49 7.42 -0.06 3.93
N SER A 50 7.22 1.16 4.39
CA SER A 50 8.12 1.87 5.32
C SER A 50 7.96 1.34 6.75
N ASP A 51 8.98 1.55 7.57
CA ASP A 51 8.94 1.19 8.99
C ASP A 51 8.01 2.10 9.79
N LEU A 52 7.97 3.38 9.44
CA LEU A 52 7.13 4.39 10.08
C LEU A 52 6.46 5.29 9.04
N ILE A 53 5.20 5.65 9.31
CA ILE A 53 4.43 6.59 8.50
C ILE A 53 4.00 7.73 9.41
N ILE A 54 4.38 8.96 9.03
CA ILE A 54 3.97 10.20 9.67
C ILE A 54 3.06 10.92 8.69
N ALA A 55 1.79 11.08 9.04
CA ALA A 55 0.82 11.74 8.17
C ALA A 55 0.30 13.02 8.81
N ALA A 56 0.14 14.09 8.01
CA ALA A 56 -0.58 15.27 8.44
C ALA A 56 -2.03 14.91 8.81
N SER A 57 -2.64 15.63 9.75
CA SER A 57 -4.03 15.41 10.19
C SER A 57 -5.06 15.55 9.05
N THR A 58 -4.73 16.35 8.04
CA THR A 58 -5.51 16.57 6.82
C THR A 58 -5.29 15.49 5.76
N SER A 59 -4.38 14.54 5.99
CA SER A 59 -4.05 13.50 5.01
C SER A 59 -5.18 12.49 4.92
N THR A 60 -5.41 12.00 3.70
CA THR A 60 -6.38 10.94 3.44
C THR A 60 -5.74 9.77 2.73
N PHE A 61 -6.21 8.58 3.04
CA PHE A 61 -5.70 7.33 2.51
C PHE A 61 -6.84 6.57 1.84
N SER A 62 -6.67 6.20 0.57
CA SER A 62 -7.64 5.35 -0.12
C SER A 62 -6.92 4.18 -0.78
N MET A 63 -7.45 2.99 -0.55
CA MET A 63 -7.03 1.80 -1.26
C MET A 63 -8.05 1.54 -2.36
N THR A 64 -7.74 1.95 -3.58
CA THR A 64 -8.63 1.76 -4.72
C THR A 64 -8.49 0.32 -5.22
N PRO A 65 -9.50 -0.55 -5.07
CA PRO A 65 -9.40 -1.90 -5.55
C PRO A 65 -9.64 -1.94 -7.05
N VAL A 66 -9.14 -3.00 -7.68
CA VAL A 66 -9.41 -3.40 -9.08
C VAL A 66 -8.58 -2.74 -10.18
N ASN A 67 -8.17 -1.46 -10.08
CA ASN A 67 -7.66 -0.77 -11.28
C ASN A 67 -6.20 -1.02 -11.68
N LEU A 68 -5.40 -1.79 -10.93
CA LEU A 68 -3.99 -2.04 -11.29
C LEU A 68 -3.67 -3.46 -11.78
N GLY A 69 -4.54 -4.46 -11.60
CA GLY A 69 -4.25 -5.83 -12.06
C GLY A 69 -3.01 -6.49 -11.40
N VAL A 70 -2.46 -5.87 -10.35
CA VAL A 70 -1.27 -6.34 -9.63
C VAL A 70 -1.70 -6.99 -8.30
N PRO A 71 -1.19 -8.19 -7.95
CA PRO A 71 -1.36 -8.77 -6.62
C PRO A 71 -0.92 -7.80 -5.53
N TYR A 72 -1.84 -7.50 -4.59
CA TYR A 72 -1.57 -6.66 -3.43
C TYR A 72 -0.37 -7.16 -2.63
N ASN A 73 0.41 -6.22 -2.11
CA ASN A 73 1.39 -6.52 -1.08
C ASN A 73 0.70 -6.98 0.21
N LEU A 74 0.66 -8.30 0.42
CA LEU A 74 0.09 -8.92 1.61
C LEU A 74 0.79 -8.45 2.90
N VAL A 75 2.06 -8.05 2.84
CA VAL A 75 2.79 -7.49 3.99
C VAL A 75 2.21 -6.12 4.36
N GLY A 76 1.93 -5.26 3.37
CA GLY A 76 1.29 -3.96 3.59
C GLY A 76 -0.11 -4.10 4.18
N ILE A 77 -0.94 -5.01 3.64
CA ILE A 77 -2.28 -5.28 4.18
C ILE A 77 -2.19 -5.84 5.61
N HIS A 78 -1.24 -6.71 5.90
CA HIS A 78 -1.03 -7.27 7.23
C HIS A 78 -0.62 -6.18 8.23
N ASN A 79 0.30 -5.30 7.86
CA ASN A 79 0.71 -4.15 8.69
C ASN A 79 -0.47 -3.22 8.94
N LEU A 80 -1.24 -2.87 7.90
CA LEU A 80 -2.44 -2.05 8.05
C LEU A 80 -3.49 -2.70 8.95
N THR A 81 -3.65 -4.02 8.84
CA THR A 81 -4.60 -4.78 9.66
C THR A 81 -4.20 -4.75 11.13
N ARG A 82 -2.89 -4.80 11.42
CA ARG A 82 -2.36 -4.67 12.78
C ARG A 82 -2.60 -3.27 13.35
N ASP A 83 -2.43 -2.23 12.55
CA ASP A 83 -2.46 -0.85 13.02
C ASP A 83 -3.87 -0.25 13.04
N ALA A 84 -4.63 -0.36 11.94
CA ALA A 84 -5.96 0.22 11.79
C ALA A 84 -7.10 -0.73 12.24
N GLY A 85 -6.80 -2.02 12.42
CA GLY A 85 -7.78 -3.05 12.71
C GLY A 85 -8.51 -3.58 11.48
N PHE A 86 -8.92 -4.85 11.56
CA PHE A 86 -9.46 -5.61 10.43
C PHE A 86 -10.73 -5.03 9.79
N HIS A 87 -11.54 -4.30 10.57
CA HIS A 87 -12.77 -3.67 10.10
C HIS A 87 -12.49 -2.48 9.16
N ILE A 88 -11.51 -1.64 9.50
CA ILE A 88 -11.06 -0.51 8.66
C ILE A 88 -10.44 -1.01 7.36
N VAL A 89 -9.63 -2.07 7.43
CA VAL A 89 -9.00 -2.66 6.23
C VAL A 89 -10.05 -3.21 5.28
N LYS A 90 -11.05 -3.93 5.80
CA LYS A 90 -12.18 -4.41 4.99
C LYS A 90 -12.94 -3.26 4.35
N GLU A 91 -13.27 -2.22 5.12
CA GLU A 91 -13.96 -1.04 4.61
C GLU A 91 -13.16 -0.36 3.49
N LEU A 92 -11.86 -0.14 3.68
CA LEU A 92 -10.95 0.38 2.65
C LEU A 92 -10.97 -0.46 1.38
N ILE A 93 -10.88 -1.79 1.51
CA ILE A 93 -10.90 -2.74 0.39
C ILE A 93 -12.26 -2.78 -0.31
N PHE A 94 -13.37 -2.68 0.41
CA PHE A 94 -14.70 -2.85 -0.19
C PHE A 94 -15.31 -1.56 -0.70
N THR A 95 -15.03 -0.43 -0.04
CA THR A 95 -15.69 0.85 -0.32
C THR A 95 -14.84 1.79 -1.18
N ALA A 96 -13.52 1.54 -1.29
CA ALA A 96 -12.55 2.46 -1.88
C ALA A 96 -12.60 3.89 -1.33
N SER A 97 -13.30 4.10 -0.21
CA SER A 97 -13.54 5.44 0.32
C SER A 97 -12.30 5.94 1.05
N PRO A 98 -11.90 7.21 0.85
CA PRO A 98 -10.77 7.77 1.57
C PRO A 98 -11.05 7.78 3.08
N ILE A 99 -10.10 7.25 3.86
CA ILE A 99 -10.10 7.36 5.31
C ILE A 99 -9.14 8.46 5.74
N THR A 100 -9.42 9.11 6.87
CA THR A 100 -8.52 10.13 7.43
C THR A 100 -7.31 9.50 8.10
N ALA A 101 -6.22 10.26 8.24
CA ALA A 101 -5.03 9.84 8.96
C ALA A 101 -5.32 9.36 10.40
N GLN A 102 -6.20 10.05 11.11
CA GLN A 102 -6.58 9.68 12.48
C GLN A 102 -7.27 8.30 12.54
N ARG A 103 -8.09 7.97 11.54
CA ARG A 103 -8.75 6.66 11.45
C ARG A 103 -7.79 5.56 10.98
N ALA A 104 -6.84 5.91 10.11
CA ALA A 104 -5.78 5.01 9.64
C ALA A 104 -4.81 4.60 10.76
N ALA A 105 -4.52 5.49 11.71
CA ALA A 105 -3.64 5.21 12.84
C ALA A 105 -4.26 4.28 13.91
N GLY A 106 -5.48 3.78 13.71
CA GLY A 106 -6.20 2.96 14.67
C GLY A 106 -6.62 3.81 15.87
N GLY A 107 -7.82 4.41 15.80
CA GLY A 107 -8.32 5.33 16.81
C GLY A 107 -8.25 4.78 18.24
N ARG A 108 -7.16 5.09 18.96
CA ARG A 108 -7.09 4.98 20.43
C ARG A 108 -7.65 6.28 21.00
N HIS A 109 -8.98 6.36 21.05
CA HIS A 109 -9.64 7.19 22.05
C HIS A 109 -9.86 6.33 23.29
N SER A 110 -8.93 6.41 24.24
CA SER A 110 -9.18 6.32 25.68
C SER A 110 -8.11 7.10 26.42
#